data_AF-A0A6I9PFS9-F1
#
_entry.id   AF-A0A6I9PFS9-F1
#
_cell.length_a   1.000
_cell.length_b   1.000
_cell.length_c   1.000
_cell.angle_alpha   90.00
_cell.angle_beta   90.00
_cell.angle_gamma   90.00
#
_symmetry.space_group_name_H-M   'P 1'
#
loop_
_entity.id
_entity.type
_entity.pdbx_description
1 polymer ?
#
loop_
_entity_poly.entity_id
_entity_poly.type
_entity_poly.pdbx_seq_one_letter_code
_entity_poly.pdbx_strand_id
1 'polypeptide(L)'
;SPPSDDARLFAFVRITMGDAMSKRAKFTLITWIGENISGLQRAKVSTDKALVKEIVQNFAKEFMFSDPRELDADNIRSELKKAGGANYDAQAE
;
A
#
# COMPACT_ATOMS: atom_id res chain seq x y z
N SER A 1 -9.41 2.35 13.23
CA SER A 1 -9.14 0.99 13.72
C SER A 1 -8.43 0.21 12.63
N PRO A 2 -7.50 -0.69 12.96
CA PRO A 2 -6.96 -1.61 11.97
C PRO A 2 -8.11 -2.44 11.35
N PRO A 3 -7.95 -2.92 10.10
CA PRO A 3 -8.90 -3.85 9.51
C PRO A 3 -9.07 -5.09 10.41
N SER A 4 -10.27 -5.66 10.46
CA SER A 4 -10.52 -6.89 11.22
C SER A 4 -10.05 -8.14 10.47
N ASP A 5 -9.78 -9.20 11.21
CA ASP A 5 -9.35 -10.50 10.67
C ASP A 5 -10.43 -11.18 9.83
N ASP A 6 -11.70 -10.82 10.04
CA ASP A 6 -12.84 -11.36 9.29
C ASP A 6 -13.13 -10.57 7.98
N ALA A 7 -12.32 -9.55 7.66
CA ALA A 7 -12.55 -8.66 6.53
C ALA A 7 -11.49 -8.81 5.44
N ARG A 8 -11.90 -8.49 4.20
CA ARG A 8 -11.00 -8.19 3.09
C ARG A 8 -11.37 -6.83 2.53
N LEU A 9 -10.37 -6.02 2.17
CA LEU A 9 -10.60 -4.70 1.61
C LEU A 9 -9.45 -4.25 0.72
N PHE A 10 -9.72 -3.23 -0.07
CA PHE A 10 -8.73 -2.48 -0.83
C PHE A 10 -8.70 -1.05 -0.29
N ALA A 11 -7.50 -0.54 -0.01
CA ALA A 11 -7.30 0.83 0.45
C ALA A 11 -6.37 1.56 -0.51
N PHE A 12 -6.85 2.64 -1.13
CA PHE A 12 -6.05 3.55 -1.91
C PHE A 12 -5.59 4.71 -1.02
N VAL A 13 -4.30 4.74 -0.68
CA VAL A 13 -3.76 5.61 0.37
C VAL A 13 -2.82 6.64 -0.25
N ARG A 14 -3.02 7.90 0.12
CA ARG A 14 -2.09 9.00 -0.17
C ARG A 14 -1.10 9.15 0.98
N ILE A 15 0.19 9.14 0.66
CA ILE A 15 1.26 9.40 1.62
C ILE A 15 2.07 10.60 1.13
N THR A 16 2.22 11.61 1.98
CA THR A 16 3.10 12.76 1.71
C THR A 16 4.52 12.37 2.07
N MET A 17 5.44 12.50 1.12
CA MET A 17 6.87 12.20 1.28
C MET A 17 7.74 13.34 0.78
N GLY A 18 9.00 13.35 1.22
CA GLY A 18 10.00 14.36 0.89
C GLY A 18 10.36 15.23 2.08
N ASP A 19 11.22 16.21 1.85
CA ASP A 19 11.82 17.06 2.87
C ASP A 19 11.15 18.46 2.94
N ALA A 20 11.79 19.39 3.64
CA ALA A 20 11.31 20.77 3.78
C ALA A 20 11.18 21.52 2.44
N MET A 21 11.99 21.16 1.44
CA MET A 21 12.10 21.86 0.16
C MET A 21 11.24 21.21 -0.94
N SER A 22 10.86 19.93 -0.78
CA SER A 22 10.03 19.23 -1.74
C SER A 22 9.12 18.20 -1.07
N LYS A 23 7.82 18.51 -0.98
CA LYS A 23 6.78 17.56 -0.54
C LYS A 23 6.00 17.06 -1.74
N ARG A 24 5.96 15.75 -1.93
CA ARG A 24 5.22 15.10 -3.01
C ARG A 24 4.24 14.08 -2.46
N ALA A 25 3.06 14.04 -3.04
CA ALA A 25 2.12 12.95 -2.79
C ALA A 25 2.59 11.71 -3.55
N LYS A 26 2.70 10.58 -2.85
CA LYS A 26 2.75 9.26 -3.46
C LYS A 26 1.47 8.52 -3.09
N PHE A 27 1.00 7.69 -4.01
CA PHE A 27 -0.18 6.87 -3.78
C PHE A 27 0.23 5.40 -3.74
N THR A 28 -0.46 4.61 -2.92
CA THR A 28 -0.26 3.18 -2.82
C THR A 28 -1.62 2.47 -2.76
N LEU A 29 -1.71 1.30 -3.38
CA LEU A 29 -2.85 0.41 -3.22
C LEU A 29 -2.50 -0.67 -2.20
N ILE A 30 -3.31 -0.81 -1.16
CA ILE A 30 -3.14 -1.85 -0.13
C ILE A 30 -4.30 -2.83 -0.25
N THR A 31 -3.99 -4.12 -0.33
CA THR A 31 -4.95 -5.21 -0.22
C THR A 31 -4.83 -5.81 1.17
N TRP A 32 -5.90 -5.74 1.96
CA TRP A 32 -5.99 -6.44 3.24
C TRP A 32 -6.74 -7.76 3.05
N ILE A 33 -6.16 -8.85 3.55
CA ILE A 33 -6.73 -10.18 3.53
C ILE A 33 -6.70 -10.73 4.95
N GLY A 34 -7.74 -10.47 5.73
CA GLY A 34 -7.82 -10.96 7.10
C GLY A 34 -7.69 -12.48 7.19
N GLU A 35 -7.09 -12.97 8.27
CA GLU A 35 -6.77 -14.38 8.43
C GLU A 35 -8.02 -15.28 8.49
N ASN A 36 -9.13 -14.74 9.01
CA ASN A 36 -10.37 -15.48 9.25
C ASN A 36 -11.39 -15.40 8.09
N ILE A 37 -11.07 -14.75 6.96
CA ILE A 37 -11.98 -14.77 5.81
C ILE A 37 -12.16 -16.18 5.26
N SER A 38 -13.36 -16.47 4.75
CA SER A 38 -13.67 -17.76 4.12
C SER A 38 -12.80 -18.04 2.88
N GLY A 39 -12.67 -19.32 2.53
CA GLY A 39 -11.94 -19.74 1.33
C GLY A 39 -12.49 -19.11 0.04
N LEU A 40 -13.82 -18.97 -0.07
CA LEU A 40 -14.46 -18.31 -1.21
C LEU A 40 -14.11 -16.82 -1.29
N GLN A 41 -14.12 -16.12 -0.15
CA GLN A 41 -13.70 -14.71 -0.10
C GLN A 41 -12.25 -14.55 -0.51
N ARG A 42 -11.36 -15.44 -0.05
CA ARG A 42 -9.93 -15.45 -0.39
C ARG A 42 -9.71 -15.69 -1.89
N ALA A 43 -10.43 -16.66 -2.47
CA ALA A 43 -10.35 -16.98 -3.90
C ALA A 43 -10.77 -15.80 -4.79
N LYS A 44 -11.72 -14.96 -4.33
CA LYS A 44 -12.20 -13.79 -5.08
C LYS A 44 -11.28 -12.56 -4.97
N VAL A 45 -10.27 -12.55 -4.09
CA VAL A 45 -9.42 -11.37 -3.89
C VAL A 45 -8.69 -10.98 -5.17
N SER A 46 -8.12 -11.93 -5.92
CA SER A 46 -7.35 -11.64 -7.13
C SER A 46 -8.24 -11.03 -8.23
N THR A 47 -9.43 -11.59 -8.44
CA THR A 47 -10.43 -11.10 -9.40
C THR A 47 -10.86 -9.68 -9.04
N ASP A 48 -11.28 -9.46 -7.78
CA ASP A 48 -11.75 -8.13 -7.37
C ASP A 48 -10.62 -7.10 -7.41
N LYS A 49 -9.38 -7.50 -7.09
CA LYS A 49 -8.21 -6.63 -7.20
C LYS A 49 -7.94 -6.21 -8.63
N ALA A 50 -8.09 -7.11 -9.59
CA ALA A 50 -7.95 -6.78 -11.01
C ALA A 50 -8.96 -5.70 -11.41
N LEU A 51 -10.23 -5.85 -11.00
CA LEU A 51 -11.29 -4.86 -11.23
C LEU A 51 -11.00 -3.52 -10.54
N VAL A 52 -10.50 -3.52 -9.30
CA VAL A 52 -10.10 -2.27 -8.62
C VAL A 52 -8.98 -1.56 -9.39
N LYS A 53 -8.01 -2.30 -9.95
CA LYS A 53 -6.89 -1.74 -10.70
C LYS A 53 -7.28 -1.19 -12.07
N GLU A 54 -8.43 -1.58 -12.62
CA GLU A 54 -8.99 -0.93 -13.82
C GLU A 54 -9.36 0.53 -13.55
N ILE A 55 -9.78 0.84 -12.31
CA ILE A 55 -10.19 2.19 -11.87
C ILE A 55 -9.02 2.93 -11.21
N VAL A 56 -8.30 2.27 -10.32
CA VAL A 56 -7.19 2.83 -9.55
C VAL A 56 -5.87 2.52 -10.25
N GLN A 57 -5.52 3.37 -11.22
CA GLN A 57 -4.36 3.14 -12.09
C GLN A 57 -3.08 3.82 -11.62
N ASN A 58 -3.19 4.94 -10.89
CA ASN A 58 -2.04 5.77 -10.52
C ASN A 58 -1.60 5.53 -9.06
N PHE A 59 -0.74 4.54 -8.85
CA PHE A 59 -0.06 4.29 -7.59
C PHE A 59 1.38 3.83 -7.82
N ALA A 60 2.27 4.12 -6.87
CA ALA A 60 3.70 3.81 -6.99
C ALA A 60 4.03 2.35 -6.62
N LYS A 61 3.27 1.76 -5.69
CA LYS A 61 3.43 0.37 -5.26
C LYS A 61 2.12 -0.22 -4.77
N GLU A 62 2.00 -1.53 -4.91
CA GLU A 62 0.91 -2.32 -4.34
C GLU A 62 1.46 -3.13 -3.15
N PHE A 63 0.70 -3.19 -2.07
CA PHE A 63 1.00 -4.04 -0.91
C PHE A 63 -0.16 -5.00 -0.65
N MET A 64 0.18 -6.15 -0.07
CA MET A 64 -0.78 -7.12 0.42
C MET A 64 -0.39 -7.49 1.84
N PHE A 65 -1.32 -7.35 2.76
CA PHE A 65 -1.11 -7.63 4.19
C PHE A 65 -2.23 -8.51 4.72
N SER A 66 -1.89 -9.34 5.70
CA SER A 66 -2.84 -10.16 6.46
C SER A 66 -2.72 -9.97 7.97
N ASP A 67 -1.65 -9.31 8.42
CA ASP A 67 -1.36 -9.09 9.84
C ASP A 67 -1.26 -7.58 10.12
N PRO A 68 -1.96 -7.03 11.14
CA PRO A 68 -1.89 -5.60 11.44
C PRO A 68 -0.49 -5.13 11.83
N ARG A 69 0.38 -6.03 12.31
CA ARG A 69 1.78 -5.74 12.65
C ARG A 69 2.62 -5.42 11.40
N GLU A 70 2.20 -5.85 10.22
CA GLU A 70 2.85 -5.53 8.94
C GLU A 70 2.45 -4.13 8.43
N LEU A 71 1.38 -3.54 8.96
CA LEU A 71 0.92 -2.18 8.63
C LEU A 71 1.78 -1.11 9.32
N ASP A 72 3.08 -1.18 9.08
CA ASP A 72 4.07 -0.24 9.59
C ASP A 72 4.27 0.91 8.58
N ALA A 73 4.02 2.14 9.04
CA ALA A 73 4.05 3.32 8.19
C ALA A 73 5.46 3.63 7.66
N ASP A 74 6.51 3.34 8.45
CA ASP A 74 7.89 3.63 8.07
C ASP A 74 8.41 2.62 7.05
N ASN A 75 8.03 1.35 7.19
CA ASN A 75 8.30 0.32 6.19
C ASN A 75 7.60 0.62 4.87
N ILE A 76 6.31 0.98 4.89
CA ILE A 76 5.57 1.37 3.68
C ILE A 76 6.22 2.59 3.02
N ARG A 77 6.65 3.60 3.80
CA ARG A 77 7.37 4.78 3.30
C ARG A 77 8.69 4.41 2.66
N SER A 78 9.48 3.54 3.31
CA SER A 78 10.76 3.05 2.79
C SER A 78 10.59 2.34 1.45
N GLU A 79 9.60 1.45 1.35
CA GLU A 79 9.30 0.71 0.12
C GLU A 79 8.83 1.63 -1.02
N LEU A 80 8.05 2.67 -0.70
CA LEU A 80 7.64 3.68 -1.67
C LEU A 80 8.77 4.65 -2.06
N LYS A 81 9.76 4.88 -1.19
CA LYS A 81 11.00 5.61 -1.54
C LYS A 81 11.75 4.81 -2.61
N LYS A 82 11.99 3.52 -2.38
CA LYS A 82 12.64 2.60 -3.32
C LYS A 82 11.91 2.53 -4.67
N ALA A 83 10.59 2.34 -4.66
CA ALA A 83 9.78 2.25 -5.88
C ALA A 83 9.76 3.56 -6.70
N GLY A 84 9.98 4.71 -6.06
CA GLY A 84 9.94 6.02 -6.71
C GLY A 84 11.27 6.50 -7.29
N GLY A 85 12.33 5.68 -7.29
CA GLY A 85 13.59 5.93 -8.00
C GLY A 85 14.46 7.12 -7.55
N ALA A 86 13.95 8.01 -6.70
CA ALA A 86 14.67 9.20 -6.26
C ALA A 86 15.33 8.97 -4.89
N ASN A 87 16.58 8.50 -4.90
CA ASN A 87 17.49 8.58 -3.77
C ASN A 87 18.16 9.95 -3.78
N TYR A 88 17.57 10.93 -3.09
CA TYR A 88 18.20 12.26 -2.89
C TYR A 88 19.29 12.24 -1.80
N ASP A 89 19.61 11.06 -1.24
CA ASP A 89 20.62 10.92 -0.19
C ASP A 89 22.07 11.07 -0.74
N ALA A 90 22.26 11.31 -2.04
CA ALA A 90 23.57 11.50 -2.67
C ALA A 90 23.97 12.98 -2.90
N GLN A 91 23.27 13.95 -2.31
CA GLN A 91 23.70 15.36 -2.31
C GLN A 91 23.54 15.96 -0.91
N ALA A 92 24.34 15.44 0.01
CA ALA A 92 24.75 16.16 1.20
C ALA A 92 26.25 15.89 1.41
N GLU A 93 27.05 16.48 0.53
CA GLU A 93 28.45 16.80 0.78
C GLU A 93 28.67 18.27 0.40
#